data_AF-A0A4U9IHC8-F1
#
_entry.id   AF-A0A4U9IHC8-F1
#
_cell.length_a   1.000
_cell.length_b   1.000
_cell.length_c   1.000
_cell.angle_alpha   90.00
_cell.angle_beta   90.00
_cell.angle_gamma   90.00
#
_symmetry.space_group_name_H-M   'P 1'
#
loop_
_entity.id
_entity.type
_entity.pdbx_description
1 polymer ?
#
loop_
_entity_poly.entity_id
_entity_poly.type
_entity_poly.pdbx_seq_one_letter_code
_entity_poly.pdbx_strand_id
1 'polypeptide(L)'
;MTLIYALLQALVLFAMAPLLAGITRVARARLHTRRGPDIFQEYRDLIKLLGRQSVAPAASGWVFRLMPFVMVAVMLAIATALPVIHP
;
A
#
# COMPACT_ATOMS: atom_id res chain seq x y z
N MET A 1 -3.10 9.33 24.38
CA MET A 1 -1.89 8.48 24.31
C MET A 1 -2.11 7.28 23.39
N THR A 2 -3.12 6.44 23.61
CA THR A 2 -3.45 5.26 22.79
C THR A 2 -3.75 5.55 21.30
N LEU A 3 -4.49 6.62 21.00
CA LEU A 3 -4.82 6.96 19.60
C LEU A 3 -3.58 7.32 18.77
N ILE A 4 -2.60 8.01 19.36
CA ILE A 4 -1.36 8.39 18.68
C ILE A 4 -0.55 7.13 18.35
N TYR A 5 -0.47 6.17 19.27
CA TYR A 5 0.21 4.89 19.02
C TYR A 5 -0.48 4.10 17.91
N ALA A 6 -1.82 4.03 17.90
CA ALA A 6 -2.57 3.33 16.85
C ALA A 6 -2.35 3.96 15.46
N LEU A 7 -2.38 5.30 15.37
CA LEU A 7 -2.13 6.00 14.10
C LEU A 7 -0.69 5.81 13.62
N LEU A 8 0.29 5.90 14.54
CA LEU A 8 1.70 5.70 14.20
C LEU A 8 1.96 4.27 13.73
N GLN A 9 1.38 3.27 14.41
CA GLN A 9 1.45 1.86 13.99
C GLN A 9 0.86 1.68 12.58
N ALA A 10 -0.32 2.23 12.31
CA ALA A 10 -0.96 2.10 11.01
C ALA A 10 -0.13 2.72 9.88
N LEU A 11 0.47 3.89 10.12
CA LEU A 11 1.38 4.54 9.16
C LEU A 11 2.64 3.71 8.90
N VAL A 12 3.24 3.15 9.96
CA VAL A 12 4.41 2.26 9.82
C VAL A 12 4.05 1.00 9.04
N LEU A 13 2.92 0.35 9.35
CA LEU A 13 2.44 -0.83 8.62
C LEU A 13 2.17 -0.50 7.15
N PHE A 14 1.51 0.62 6.88
CA PHE A 14 1.24 1.10 5.53
C PHE A 14 2.54 1.35 4.75
N ALA A 15 3.55 1.92 5.39
CA ALA A 15 4.86 2.13 4.79
C ALA A 15 5.64 0.82 4.62
N MET A 16 5.52 -0.16 5.52
CA MET A 16 6.21 -1.45 5.42
C MET A 16 5.61 -2.37 4.34
N ALA A 17 4.30 -2.26 4.07
CA ALA A 17 3.64 -3.08 3.06
C ALA A 17 4.33 -3.07 1.68
N PRO A 18 4.64 -1.92 1.04
CA PRO A 18 5.34 -1.87 -0.24
C PRO A 18 6.79 -2.37 -0.15
N LEU A 19 7.46 -2.24 0.99
CA LEU A 19 8.81 -2.80 1.17
C LEU A 19 8.78 -4.33 1.09
N LEU A 20 7.84 -4.95 1.82
CA LEU A 20 7.66 -6.40 1.81
C LEU A 20 7.21 -6.88 0.41
N ALA A 21 6.35 -6.13 -0.27
CA ALA A 21 5.98 -6.39 -1.66
C ALA A 21 7.21 -6.35 -2.60
N GLY A 22 8.11 -5.38 -2.44
CA GLY A 22 9.36 -5.30 -3.19
C GLY A 22 10.28 -6.50 -2.92
N ILE A 23 10.47 -6.86 -1.66
CA ILE A 23 11.29 -8.02 -1.28
C ILE A 23 10.72 -9.32 -1.86
N THR A 24 9.40 -9.54 -1.76
CA THR A 24 8.76 -10.76 -2.29
C THR A 24 8.87 -10.85 -3.82
N ARG A 25 8.80 -9.72 -4.54
CA ARG A 25 9.07 -9.67 -5.99
C ARG A 25 10.51 -10.04 -6.32
N VAL A 26 11.49 -9.54 -5.56
CA VAL A 26 12.90 -9.89 -5.72
C VAL A 26 13.14 -11.37 -5.44
N ALA A 27 12.58 -11.89 -4.34
CA ALA A 27 12.68 -13.30 -3.97
C ALA A 27 12.11 -14.20 -5.07
N ARG A 28 10.90 -13.89 -5.56
CA ARG A 28 10.26 -14.61 -6.67
C ARG A 28 11.11 -14.56 -7.95
N ALA A 29 11.66 -13.40 -8.30
CA ALA A 29 12.50 -13.27 -9.49
C ALA A 29 13.77 -14.12 -9.40
N ARG A 30 14.42 -14.15 -8.22
CA ARG A 30 15.59 -15.01 -7.96
C ARG A 30 15.27 -16.49 -8.07
N LEU A 31 14.11 -16.93 -7.59
CA LEU A 31 13.63 -18.32 -7.74
C LEU A 31 13.41 -18.70 -9.21
N HIS A 32 13.05 -17.74 -10.06
CA HIS A 32 12.93 -17.94 -11.49
C HIS A 32 14.24 -17.71 -12.28
N THR A 33 15.40 -17.64 -11.60
CA THR A 33 16.71 -17.38 -12.24
C THR A 33 16.71 -16.10 -13.08
N ARG A 34 16.00 -15.06 -12.62
CA ARG A 34 15.98 -13.73 -13.24
C ARG A 34 16.46 -12.68 -12.24
N ARG A 35 17.06 -11.60 -12.75
CA ARG A 35 17.31 -10.41 -11.93
C ARG A 35 15.97 -9.69 -11.70
N GLY A 36 15.56 -9.63 -10.44
CA GLY A 36 14.36 -8.90 -10.02
C GLY A 36 14.55 -7.38 -10.11
N PRO A 37 13.45 -6.61 -9.96
CA PRO A 37 13.51 -5.17 -9.82
C PRO A 37 14.24 -4.79 -8.52
N ASP A 38 14.59 -3.51 -8.37
CA ASP A 38 15.12 -2.98 -7.11
C ASP A 38 14.05 -3.02 -5.99
N ILE A 39 14.46 -3.17 -4.73
CA ILE A 39 13.56 -3.33 -3.58
C ILE A 39 12.67 -2.10 -3.41
N PHE A 40 13.19 -0.90 -3.69
CA PHE A 40 12.45 0.36 -3.61
C PHE A 40 11.57 0.65 -4.83
N GLN A 41 11.50 -0.26 -5.80
CA GLN A 41 10.73 -0.04 -7.03
C GLN A 41 9.24 0.19 -6.74
N GLU A 42 8.63 -0.52 -5.79
CA GLU A 42 7.22 -0.34 -5.44
C GLU A 42 6.91 1.09 -4.97
N TYR A 43 7.81 1.72 -4.21
CA TYR A 43 7.64 3.11 -3.78
C TYR A 43 7.71 4.07 -4.96
N ARG A 44 8.68 3.88 -5.86
CA ARG A 44 8.82 4.70 -7.07
C ARG A 44 7.60 4.55 -7.98
N ASP A 45 7.08 3.34 -8.11
CA ASP A 45 5.89 3.05 -8.90
C ASP A 45 4.65 3.71 -8.29
N LEU A 46 4.49 3.67 -6.96
CA LEU A 46 3.39 4.35 -6.28
C LEU A 46 3.41 5.86 -6.52
N ILE A 47 4.57 6.51 -6.33
CA ILE A 47 4.74 7.96 -6.57
C ILE A 47 4.43 8.29 -8.04
N LYS A 48 4.93 7.47 -8.96
CA LYS A 48 4.69 7.62 -10.40
C LYS A 48 3.21 7.48 -10.76
N LEU A 49 2.49 6.53 -10.16
CA LEU A 49 1.07 6.32 -10.41
C LEU A 49 0.20 7.43 -9.83
N LEU A 50 0.54 7.93 -8.63
CA LEU A 50 -0.16 9.07 -8.03
C LEU A 50 0.00 10.36 -8.83
N GLY A 51 1.11 10.52 -9.56
CA GLY A 51 1.34 11.64 -10.47
C GLY A 51 0.70 11.49 -11.86
N ARG A 52 0.09 10.34 -12.18
CA ARG A 52 -0.55 10.10 -13.48
C ARG A 52 -1.97 10.64 -13.49
N GLN A 53 -2.44 11.06 -14.66
CA GLN A 53 -3.83 11.46 -14.85
C GLN A 53 -4.77 10.30 -14.52
N SER A 54 -5.75 10.56 -13.66
CA SER A 54 -6.83 9.62 -13.38
C SER A 54 -7.74 9.52 -14.60
N VAL A 55 -7.81 8.34 -15.22
CA VAL A 55 -8.72 8.06 -16.34
C VAL A 55 -9.94 7.33 -15.81
N ALA A 56 -11.12 7.93 -15.96
CA ALA A 56 -12.39 7.32 -15.61
C ALA A 56 -13.29 7.23 -16.85
N PRO A 57 -13.95 6.09 -17.12
CA PRO A 57 -14.89 5.97 -18.23
C PRO A 57 -15.99 7.03 -18.14
N ALA A 58 -16.49 7.51 -19.28
CA ALA A 58 -17.59 8.50 -19.31
C ALA A 58 -18.86 7.99 -18.62
N ALA A 59 -19.12 6.67 -18.68
CA ALA A 59 -20.22 6.00 -17.99
C ALA A 59 -19.91 5.59 -16.53
N SER A 60 -18.82 6.06 -15.94
CA SER A 60 -18.47 5.72 -14.55
C SER A 60 -19.33 6.51 -13.56
N GLY A 61 -20.02 5.79 -12.67
CA GLY A 61 -20.77 6.38 -11.56
C GLY A 61 -19.87 6.88 -10.44
N TRP A 62 -20.45 7.59 -9.47
CA TRP A 62 -19.76 8.11 -8.28
C TRP A 62 -19.06 7.02 -7.46
N VAL A 63 -19.63 5.81 -7.43
CA VAL A 63 -19.06 4.63 -6.75
C VAL A 63 -17.65 4.33 -7.27
N PHE A 64 -17.44 4.36 -8.59
CA PHE A 64 -16.14 4.09 -9.21
C PHE A 64 -15.05 5.05 -8.70
N ARG A 65 -15.42 6.32 -8.49
CA ARG A 65 -14.50 7.36 -8.00
C ARG A 65 -14.24 7.24 -6.50
N LEU A 66 -15.22 6.73 -5.73
CA LEU A 66 -15.11 6.59 -4.28
C LEU A 66 -14.33 5.33 -3.85
N MET A 67 -14.44 4.24 -4.61
CA MET A 67 -13.87 2.93 -4.26
C MET A 67 -12.38 2.95 -3.85
N PRO A 68 -11.48 3.66 -4.56
CA PRO A 68 -10.07 3.73 -4.15
C PRO A 68 -9.88 4.28 -2.73
N PHE A 69 -10.66 5.29 -2.35
CA PHE A 69 -10.60 5.90 -1.02
C PHE A 69 -11.19 4.99 0.06
N VAL A 70 -12.32 4.32 -0.24
CA VAL A 70 -12.93 3.35 0.67
C VAL A 70 -11.97 2.20 0.96
N MET A 71 -11.31 1.66 -0.06
CA MET A 71 -10.35 0.57 0.13
C MET A 71 -9.19 0.97 1.05
N VAL A 72 -8.58 2.14 0.83
CA VAL A 72 -7.51 2.64 1.70
C VAL A 72 -7.99 2.87 3.13
N ALA A 73 -9.18 3.46 3.30
CA ALA A 73 -9.75 3.70 4.63
C ALA A 73 -10.01 2.40 5.40
N VAL A 74 -10.58 1.39 4.73
CA VAL A 74 -10.82 0.07 5.34
C VAL A 74 -9.51 -0.61 5.72
N MET A 75 -8.50 -0.59 4.84
CA MET A 75 -7.19 -1.19 5.14
C MET A 75 -6.50 -0.50 6.32
N LEU A 76 -6.58 0.84 6.41
CA LEU A 76 -6.04 1.58 7.56
C LEU A 76 -6.79 1.27 8.85
N ALA A 77 -8.13 1.17 8.79
CA ALA A 77 -8.94 0.78 9.95
C ALA A 77 -8.54 -0.61 10.46
N ILE A 78 -8.35 -1.58 9.56
CA ILE A 78 -7.84 -2.92 9.91
C ILE A 78 -6.44 -2.82 10.53
N ALA A 79 -5.54 -2.04 9.95
CA ALA A 79 -4.18 -1.86 10.46
C ALA A 79 -4.13 -1.25 11.88
N THR A 80 -5.08 -0.36 12.20
CA THR A 80 -5.23 0.17 13.57
C THR A 80 -5.85 -0.81 14.55
N ALA A 81 -6.71 -1.72 14.08
CA ALA A 81 -7.41 -2.70 14.92
C ALA A 81 -6.53 -3.91 15.28
N LEU A 82 -5.52 -4.22 14.46
CA LEU A 82 -4.60 -5.31 14.71
C LEU A 82 -3.64 -4.97 15.87
N PRO A 83 -3.55 -5.80 16.93
CA PRO A 83 -2.62 -5.59 18.02
C PRO A 83 -1.21 -6.07 17.62
N VAL A 84 -0.51 -5.26 16.83
CA VAL A 84 0.86 -5.57 16.37
C VAL A 84 1.90 -5.14 17.40
N ILE A 85 1.64 -4.03 18.11
CA ILE A 85 2.48 -3.54 19.21
C ILE A 85 1.60 -3.47 20.45
N HIS A 86 1.91 -4.30 21.44
CA HIS A 86 1.30 -4.24 22.77
C HIS A 86 2.29 -3.55 23.72
N PRO A 87 1.86 -2.63 24.61
CA PRO A 87 2.59 -2.42 25.86
C PRO A 87 2.48 -3.66 26.75
#